data_AF-A0AAW8UAA0-F1
#
_entry.id   AF-A0AAW8UAA0-F1
#
_cell.length_a   1.000
_cell.length_b   1.000
_cell.length_c   1.000
_cell.angle_alpha   90.00
_cell.angle_beta   90.00
_cell.angle_gamma   90.00
#
_symmetry.space_group_name_H-M   'P 1'
#
loop_
_entity.id
_entity.type
_entity.pdbx_description
1 polymer ?
#
loop_
_entity_poly.entity_id
_entity_poly.type
_entity_poly.pdbx_seq_one_letter_code
_entity_poly.pdbx_strand_id
1 'polypeptide(L)' 'MRIKVNNPYYDETYETEDINLERWKNFIENKERGNEEIISFTDNKSNNFVTLNPSNFSSIEVSE' A
#
# COMPACT_ATOMS: atom_id res chain seq x y z
N MET A 1 9.26 3.94 6.16
CA MET A 1 8.60 2.63 5.97
C MET A 1 8.72 2.18 4.53
N ARG A 2 8.91 0.88 4.28
CA ARG A 2 9.00 0.32 2.92
C ARG A 2 7.78 -0.54 2.61
N ILE A 3 7.17 -0.32 1.45
CA ILE A 3 5.98 -1.04 0.98
C ILE A 3 6.28 -1.67 -0.36
N LYS A 4 6.13 -2.99 -0.46
CA LYS A 4 6.22 -3.72 -1.73
C LYS A 4 4.83 -4.14 -2.16
N VAL A 5 4.43 -3.77 -3.38
CA VAL A 5 3.12 -4.07 -3.96
C VAL A 5 3.33 -4.93 -5.20
N ASN A 6 2.66 -6.09 -5.26
CA ASN A 6 2.73 -6.99 -6.42
C ASN A 6 1.34 -7.30 -7.00
N ASN A 7 1.27 -7.34 -8.32
CA ASN A 7 0.19 -7.84 -9.18
C ASN A 7 0.86 -8.47 -10.42
N PRO A 8 0.24 -9.46 -11.10
CA PRO A 8 0.65 -9.96 -12.42
C PRO A 8 1.23 -8.95 -13.42
N TYR A 9 0.82 -7.67 -13.36
CA TYR A 9 1.28 -6.62 -14.27
C TYR A 9 2.05 -5.48 -13.59
N TYR A 10 2.33 -5.60 -12.29
CA TYR A 10 2.85 -4.49 -11.48
C TYR A 10 3.65 -4.99 -10.28
N ASP A 11 4.94 -4.67 -10.22
CA ASP A 11 5.82 -4.92 -9.07
C ASP A 11 6.54 -3.62 -8.76
N GLU A 12 6.13 -2.97 -7.67
CA GLU A 12 6.66 -1.66 -7.27
C GLU A 12 6.99 -1.63 -5.79
N THR A 13 8.01 -0.84 -5.47
CA THR A 13 8.47 -0.64 -4.09
C THR A 13 8.48 0.84 -3.75
N TYR A 14 7.70 1.19 -2.73
CA TYR A 14 7.58 2.55 -2.23
C TYR A 14 8.28 2.72 -0.90
N GLU A 15 8.70 3.96 -0.63
CA GLU A 15 9.09 4.39 0.71
C GLU A 15 8.25 5.59 1.12
N THR A 16 7.66 5.54 2.31
CA THR A 16 6.84 6.65 2.82
C THR A 16 6.99 6.80 4.33
N GLU A 17 6.72 8.01 4.80
CA GLU A 17 6.56 8.38 6.22
C GLU A 17 5.14 8.87 6.53
N ASP A 18 4.30 9.03 5.50
CA ASP A 18 2.93 9.56 5.63
C ASP A 18 2.00 8.60 6.39
N ILE A 19 2.34 7.31 6.40
CA ILE A 19 1.48 6.23 6.89
C ILE A 19 2.26 5.31 7.81
N ASN A 20 1.66 5.03 8.97
CA ASN A 20 2.20 4.09 9.95
C ASN A 20 1.73 2.65 9.72
N LEU A 21 2.31 1.71 10.47
CA LEU A 21 2.07 0.28 10.27
C LEU A 21 0.62 -0.11 10.63
N GLU A 22 0.02 0.56 11.62
CA GLU A 22 -1.37 0.34 12.03
C GLU A 22 -2.35 0.67 10.90
N ARG A 23 -2.15 1.80 10.21
CA ARG A 23 -2.99 2.18 9.08
C ARG A 23 -2.89 1.19 7.93
N TRP A 24 -1.71 0.61 7.68
CA TRP A 24 -1.53 -0.47 6.71
C TRP A 24 -2.22 -1.78 7.12
N LYS A 25 -2.16 -2.15 8.40
CA LYS A 25 -2.91 -3.30 8.91
C LYS A 25 -4.41 -3.14 8.70
N ASN A 26 -4.95 -1.97 9.06
CA ASN A 26 -6.36 -1.66 8.85
C ASN A 26 -6.76 -1.77 7.38
N PHE A 27 -5.93 -1.25 6.47
CA PHE A 27 -6.14 -1.35 5.03
C PHE A 27 -6.19 -2.81 4.52
N ILE A 28 -5.28 -3.66 4.99
CA ILE A 28 -5.25 -5.09 4.61
C ILE A 28 -6.45 -5.84 5.20
N GLU A 29 -6.76 -5.63 6.49
CA GLU A 29 -7.94 -6.25 7.13
C GLU A 29 -9.25 -5.84 6.46
N ASN A 30 -9.37 -4.57 6.07
CA ASN A 30 -10.54 -4.06 5.36
C ASN A 30 -10.73 -4.74 4.00
N LYS A 31 -9.65 -5.01 3.27
CA LYS A 31 -9.69 -5.85 2.06
C LYS A 31 -10.21 -7.26 2.35
N GLU A 32 -9.69 -7.93 3.38
CA GLU A 32 -10.10 -9.30 3.72
C GLU A 32 -11.57 -9.40 4.13
N ARG A 33 -12.11 -8.34 4.75
CA ARG A 33 -13.53 -8.23 5.12
C ARG A 33 -14.44 -7.84 3.95
N GLY A 34 -13.89 -7.57 2.77
CA GLY A 34 -14.63 -7.06 1.61
C GLY A 34 -15.13 -5.61 1.79
N ASN A 35 -14.55 -4.87 2.75
CA ASN A 35 -14.86 -3.47 3.04
C ASN A 35 -13.73 -2.59 2.48
N GLU A 36 -13.61 -2.57 1.16
CA GLU A 36 -12.47 -1.99 0.44
C GLU A 36 -12.25 -0.51 0.78
N GLU A 37 -11.09 -0.19 1.34
CA GLU A 37 -10.66 1.18 1.66
C GLU A 37 -9.45 1.52 0.80
N ILE A 38 -9.43 2.69 0.16
CA ILE A 38 -8.29 3.18 -0.63
C ILE A 38 -7.26 3.83 0.30
N ILE A 39 -5.97 3.65 0.01
CA ILE A 39 -4.89 4.31 0.74
C ILE A 39 -4.06 5.18 -0.21
N SER A 40 -3.68 6.37 0.25
CA SER A 40 -2.89 7.31 -0.52
C SER A 40 -1.75 7.89 0.33
N PHE A 41 -0.58 8.01 -0.27
CA PHE A 41 0.65 8.50 0.37
C PHE A 41 1.61 9.05 -0.67
N THR A 42 2.59 9.81 -0.21
CA THR A 42 3.71 10.28 -1.02
C THR A 42 4.82 9.25 -1.00
N ASP A 43 5.31 8.85 -2.18
CA ASP A 43 6.54 8.07 -2.28
C ASP A 43 7.75 8.99 -2.15
N ASN A 44 8.54 8.78 -1.11
CA ASN A 44 9.72 9.58 -0.78
C ASN A 44 10.84 9.44 -1.82
N LYS A 45 10.86 8.35 -2.62
CA LYS A 45 11.88 8.17 -3.67
C LYS A 45 11.63 9.05 -4.88
N SER A 46 10.39 9.05 -5.34
CA SER A 46 10.00 9.72 -6.58
C SER A 46 9.27 11.05 -6.37
N ASN A 47 8.91 11.37 -5.12
CA ASN A 47 8.06 12.49 -4.74
C ASN A 47 6.69 12.47 -5.45
N ASN A 48 6.24 11.28 -5.86
CA ASN A 48 4.95 11.09 -6.52
C ASN A 48 3.86 10.82 -5.48
N PHE A 49 2.66 11.31 -5.78
CA PHE A 49 1.48 10.93 -5.04
C PHE A 49 0.99 9.57 -5.51
N VAL A 50 0.97 8.59 -4.60
CA VAL A 50 0.59 7.21 -4.86
C VAL A 50 -0.78 6.94 -4.25
N THR A 51 -1.62 6.22 -4.98
CA THR A 51 -2.91 5.74 -4.48
C THR A 51 -3.04 4.26 -4.79
N LEU A 52 -3.24 3.44 -3.75
CA LEU A 52 -3.41 2.01 -3.88
C LEU A 52 -4.85 1.62 -3.58
N ASN A 53 -5.45 0.87 -4.50
CA ASN A 53 -6.73 0.23 -4.31
C ASN A 53 -6.51 -1.25 -3.90
N PRO A 54 -7.10 -1.72 -2.79
CA PRO A 54 -7.08 -3.10 -2.34
C PRO A 54 -7.37 -4.15 -3.41
N SER A 55 -8.34 -3.87 -4.29
CA SER A 55 -8.78 -4.80 -5.33
C SER A 55 -7.75 -4.99 -6.45
N ASN A 56 -6.79 -4.06 -6.60
CA ASN A 56 -5.86 -4.01 -7.72
C ASN A 56 -4.51 -4.68 -7.45
N PHE A 57 -4.29 -5.28 -6.28
CA PHE A 57 -3.05 -5.99 -6.00
C PHE A 57 -3.27 -7.45 -5.60
N SER A 58 -2.29 -8.28 -5.95
CA SER A 58 -2.22 -9.68 -5.55
C SER A 58 -1.60 -9.85 -4.18
N SER A 59 -0.54 -9.10 -3.86
CA SER A 59 0.08 -9.08 -2.53
C SER A 59 0.65 -7.72 -2.16
N ILE A 60 0.66 -7.42 -0.85
CA ILE A 60 1.36 -6.28 -0.27
C ILE A 60 2.18 -6.75 0.91
N GLU A 61 3.43 -6.31 0.97
CA GLU A 61 4.34 -6.52 2.09
C GLU A 61 4.77 -5.15 2.66
N VAL A 62 4.70 -5.00 3.97
CA VAL A 62 5.07 -3.76 4.67
C VAL A 62 6.14 -4.09 5.71
N SER A 63 7.26 -3.35 5.67
CA SER A 63 8.36 -3.48 6.63
C SER A 63 8.84 -2.10 7.10
N GLU A 64 9.25 -2.02 8.36
CA GLU A 64 9.94 -0.85 8.92
C GLU A 64 11.43 -0.83 8.56
#